data_AF-A0A2G5U274-F1
#
_entry.id   AF-A0A2G5U274-F1
#
_cell.length_a   1.000
_cell.length_b   1.000
_cell.length_c   1.000
_cell.angle_alpha   90.00
_cell.angle_beta   90.00
_cell.angle_gamma   90.00
#
_symmetry.space_group_name_H-M   'P 1'
#
loop_
_entity.id
_entity.type
_entity.pdbx_description
1 polymer ?
#
loop_
_entity_poly.entity_id
_entity_poly.type
_entity_poly.pdbx_seq_one_letter_code
_entity_poly.pdbx_strand_id
1 'polypeptide(L)' 'MFSVTNNSTTTTINTIQSCYSREKMLILNTSPICFLRPPYFHTVVRDLPELIRLAPSPDEIVTTVLIESTQ' A
#
# COMPACT_ATOMS: atom_id res chain seq x y z
N MET A 1 -11.74 17.61 -10.32
CA MET A 1 -10.56 17.05 -11.02
C MET A 1 -9.67 18.21 -11.40
N PHE A 2 -8.41 18.21 -10.98
CA PHE A 2 -7.43 19.21 -11.43
C PHE A 2 -6.52 18.56 -12.45
N SER A 3 -6.56 19.04 -13.69
CA SER A 3 -5.60 18.66 -14.73
C SER A 3 -4.47 19.69 -14.74
N VAL A 4 -3.24 19.24 -14.54
CA VAL A 4 -2.02 20.02 -14.77
C VAL A 4 -1.52 19.65 -16.16
N THR A 5 -1.56 20.62 -17.08
CA THR A 5 -1.07 20.46 -18.45
C THR A 5 0.36 20.96 -18.53
N ASN A 6 1.34 20.06 -18.50
CA ASN A 6 2.72 20.37 -18.86
C ASN A 6 2.97 19.91 -20.30
N ASN A 7 3.14 20.88 -21.21
CA ASN A 7 3.48 20.65 -22.60
C ASN A 7 4.99 20.44 -22.75
N SER A 8 5.45 19.18 -22.88
CA SER A 8 6.75 18.86 -23.49
C SER A 8 6.79 17.40 -23.96
N THR A 9 6.85 17.23 -25.29
CA THR A 9 7.33 16.06 -26.07
C THR A 9 7.50 14.73 -25.33
N THR A 10 6.58 13.78 -25.50
CA THR A 10 6.73 12.43 -24.93
C THR A 10 6.16 11.37 -25.85
N THR A 11 7.03 10.41 -26.20
CA THR A 11 6.72 9.04 -26.62
C THR A 11 5.35 8.60 -26.09
N THR A 12 4.46 8.19 -26.99
CA THR A 12 3.18 7.56 -26.67
C THR A 12 3.42 6.24 -25.95
N ILE A 13 3.79 6.30 -24.67
CA ILE A 13 3.55 5.21 -23.75
C ILE A 13 2.04 5.08 -23.74
N ASN A 14 1.52 4.00 -24.32
CA ASN A 14 0.13 3.57 -24.19
C ASN A 14 -0.13 3.34 -22.70
N THR A 15 -0.38 4.43 -21.99
CA THR A 15 -0.65 4.43 -20.57
C THR A 15 -2.08 3.94 -20.49
N ILE A 16 -2.26 2.62 -20.37
CA ILE A 16 -3.58 2.06 -20.16
C ILE A 16 -4.04 2.65 -18.82
N GLN A 17 -4.88 3.69 -18.87
CA GLN A 17 -5.58 4.20 -17.69
C GLN A 17 -6.64 3.17 -17.31
N SER A 18 -6.20 2.09 -16.70
CA SER A 18 -7.07 1.13 -16.05
C SER A 18 -7.46 1.70 -14.70
N CYS A 19 -8.71 2.15 -14.58
CA CYS A 19 -9.29 2.44 -13.28
C CYS A 19 -9.70 1.13 -12.61
N TYR A 20 -9.33 0.95 -11.34
CA TYR A 20 -9.77 -0.18 -10.55
C TYR A 20 -11.03 0.20 -9.75
N SER A 21 -12.04 -0.68 -9.73
CA SER A 21 -13.14 -0.55 -8.78
C SER A 21 -12.66 -0.87 -7.36
N ARG A 22 -13.45 -0.47 -6.35
CA ARG A 22 -13.15 -0.76 -4.94
C ARG A 22 -12.93 -2.27 -4.71
N GLU A 23 -13.79 -3.11 -5.27
CA GLU A 23 -13.70 -4.57 -5.13
C GLU A 23 -12.40 -5.11 -5.72
N LYS A 24 -12.00 -4.63 -6.91
CA LYS A 24 -10.74 -5.01 -7.53
C LYS A 24 -9.53 -4.60 -6.68
N MET A 25 -9.58 -3.41 -6.08
CA MET A 25 -8.52 -2.95 -5.16
C MET A 25 -8.40 -3.81 -3.91
N LEU A 26 -9.52 -4.28 -3.34
CA LEU A 26 -9.51 -5.18 -2.18
C LEU A 26 -8.90 -6.54 -2.52
N ILE A 27 -9.19 -7.08 -3.71
CA ILE A 27 -8.58 -8.33 -4.19
C ILE A 27 -7.06 -8.17 -4.35
N LEU A 28 -6.61 -7.03 -4.88
CA LEU A 28 -5.17 -6.78 -5.06
C LEU A 28 -4.43 -6.63 -3.72
N ASN A 29 -5.12 -6.18 -2.67
CA ASN A 29 -4.51 -6.00 -1.35
C ASN A 29 -4.00 -7.32 -0.74
N THR A 30 -4.60 -8.46 -1.12
CA THR A 30 -4.15 -9.78 -0.65
C THR A 30 -3.02 -10.36 -1.50
N SER A 31 -2.53 -9.64 -2.51
CA SER A 31 -1.45 -10.11 -3.37
C SER A 31 -0.14 -10.24 -2.58
N PRO A 32 0.66 -11.31 -2.82
CA PRO A 32 1.97 -11.48 -2.18
C PRO A 32 2.90 -10.28 -2.31
N ILE A 33 2.78 -9.51 -3.40
CA ILE A 33 3.61 -8.32 -3.64
C ILE A 33 3.39 -7.22 -2.59
N CYS A 34 2.19 -7.14 -2.01
CA CYS A 34 1.85 -6.14 -0.99
C CYS A 34 2.55 -6.40 0.36
N PHE A 35 3.15 -7.58 0.54
CA PHE A 35 3.93 -7.93 1.73
C PHE A 35 5.44 -7.70 1.56
N LEU A 36 5.87 -7.34 0.34
CA LEU A 36 7.27 -7.03 0.08
C LEU A 36 7.58 -5.59 0.52
N ARG A 37 8.86 -5.35 0.86
CA ARG A 37 9.33 -4.00 1.17
C ARG A 37 9.17 -3.12 -0.08
N PRO A 38 8.57 -1.92 0.04
CA PRO A 38 8.38 -1.05 -1.10
C PRO A 38 9.72 -0.51 -1.62
N PRO A 39 9.74 0.01 -2.85
CA PRO A 39 10.87 0.79 -3.34
C PRO A 39 11.24 1.90 -2.35
N TYR A 40 12.54 2.15 -2.18
CA TYR A 40 13.08 3.17 -1.26
C TYR A 40 12.77 2.98 0.23
N PHE A 41 12.31 1.79 0.65
CA PHE A 41 12.04 1.50 2.06
C PHE A 41 13.18 1.94 2.99
N HIS A 42 14.43 1.62 2.66
CA HIS A 42 15.59 1.98 3.46
C HIS A 42 15.81 3.50 3.60
N THR A 43 15.51 4.27 2.56
CA THR A 43 15.61 5.73 2.60
C THR A 43 14.57 6.29 3.57
N VAL A 44 13.33 5.79 3.51
CA VAL A 44 12.26 6.19 4.42
C VAL A 44 12.58 5.80 5.86
N VAL A 45 13.07 4.58 6.11
CA VAL A 45 13.50 4.14 7.45
C VAL A 45 14.54 5.10 8.05
N ARG A 46 15.49 5.55 7.23
CA ARG A 46 16.57 6.43 7.68
C ARG A 46 16.08 7.84 7.95
N ASP A 47 15.27 8.39 7.04
CA ASP A 47 14.92 9.81 7.04
C ASP A 47 13.67 10.12 7.87
N LEU A 48 12.72 9.19 7.95
CA LEU A 48 11.40 9.33 8.59
C LEU A 48 10.93 8.01 9.25
N PRO A 49 11.68 7.47 10.24
CA PRO A 49 11.37 6.18 10.87
C PRO A 49 9.98 6.13 11.53
N GLU A 50 9.45 7.25 11.99
CA GLU A 50 8.14 7.37 12.65
C GLU A 50 6.95 7.06 11.73
N LEU A 51 7.14 7.13 10.42
CA LEU A 51 6.10 6.77 9.44
C LEU A 51 5.94 5.25 9.27
N ILE A 52 6.91 4.47 9.76
CA ILE A 52 6.87 3.03 9.66
C ILE A 52 6.05 2.50 10.82
N ARG A 53 4.82 2.06 10.53
CA ARG A 53 4.10 1.20 11.46
C ARG A 53 4.87 -0.10 11.59
N LEU A 54 5.36 -0.38 12.79
CA LEU A 54 5.86 -1.70 13.11
C LEU A 54 4.73 -2.72 12.86
N ALA A 55 5.12 -3.91 12.40
CA ALA A 55 4.18 -5.03 12.40
C ALA A 55 3.63 -5.17 13.83
N PRO A 56 2.32 -5.42 14.00
CA PRO A 56 1.77 -5.70 15.32
C PRO A 56 2.61 -6.79 15.97
N SER A 57 2.99 -6.58 17.22
CA SER A 57 3.75 -7.62 17.93
C SER A 57 2.92 -8.90 17.94
N PRO A 58 3.53 -10.10 17.89
CA PRO A 58 2.78 -11.35 17.91
C PRO A 58 1.81 -11.44 19.10
N ASP A 59 2.10 -10.73 20.19
CA ASP A 59 1.27 -10.66 21.41
C ASP A 59 -0.03 -9.84 21.22
N GLU A 60 -0.06 -8.89 20.28
CA GLU A 60 -1.27 -8.12 19.97
C GLU A 60 -2.31 -8.95 19.18
N ILE A 61 -1.86 -9.93 18.40
CA ILE A 61 -2.74 -10.80 17.59
C ILE A 61 -3.50 -11.80 18.48
N VAL A 62 -2.85 -12.29 19.54
CA VAL A 62 -3.47 -13.22 20.50
C VAL A 62 -4.62 -12.54 21.24
N THR A 63 -4.49 -11.24 21.53
CA THR A 63 -5.51 -10.49 22.25
C THR A 63 -6.77 -10.27 21.41
N THR A 64 -6.65 -10.01 20.10
CA THR A 64 -7.81 -9.82 19.20
C THR A 64 -8.57 -11.12 18.94
N VAL A 65 -7.88 -12.26 18.79
CA VAL A 65 -8.53 -13.55 18.55
C VAL A 65 -9.26 -14.08 19.79
N LEU A 66 -8.73 -13.82 21.00
CA LEU A 66 -9.40 -14.23 22.24
C LEU A 66 -10.71 -13.46 22.46
N ILE A 67 -10.76 -12.17 22.12
CA ILE A 67 -11.95 -11.33 22.31
C ILE A 67 -13.11 -11.77 21.39
N GLU A 68 -12.80 -12.16 20.15
CA GLU A 68 -13.81 -12.64 19.18
C GLU A 68 -14.34 -14.05 19.50
N SER A 69 -13.61 -14.85 20.28
CA SER A 69 -14.02 -16.20 20.68
C SER A 69 -14.92 -16.25 21.92
N THR A 70 -15.21 -15.09 22.53
CA THR A 70 -16.02 -14.96 23.76
C THR A 70 -17.35 -14.22 23.59
N GLN A 71 -17.80 -14.01 22.34
CA GLN A 71 -19.14 -13.47 22.05
C GLN A 71 -20.06 -14.52 21.41
#